data_AF-X0XGD8-F1
#
_entry.id   AF-X0XGD8-F1
#
_cell.length_a   1.000
_cell.length_b   1.000
_cell.length_c   1.000
_cell.angle_alpha   90.00
_cell.angle_beta   90.00
_cell.angle_gamma   90.00
#
_symmetry.space_group_name_H-M   'P 1'
#
loop_
_entity.id
_entity.type
_entity.pdbx_description
1 polymer ?
#
loop_
_entity_poly.entity_id
_entity_poly.type
_entity_poly.pdbx_seq_one_letter_code
_entity_poly.pdbx_strand_id
1 'polypeptide(L)'
;MTTLGSFIFKHIKKALFSSYQAIDLGEGQSAFIATPEKALMNLLYLTPGSDNPDYLRELRLQNSETLNTGLLMELVDRSGSRKLKRAARRIKAFMSELEAS
;
A
#
# COMPACT_ATOMS: atom_id res chain seq x y z
N MET A 1 22.86 -26.92 4.65
CA MET A 1 21.93 -26.39 3.63
C MET A 1 21.25 -25.17 4.22
N THR A 2 21.59 -23.98 3.76
CA THR A 2 20.92 -22.73 4.17
C THR A 2 19.52 -22.74 3.56
N THR A 3 18.49 -22.73 4.39
CA THR A 3 17.10 -22.64 3.93
C THR A 3 16.94 -21.28 3.24
N LEU A 4 16.48 -21.26 1.99
CA LEU A 4 16.35 -20.06 1.14
C LEU A 4 15.31 -19.02 1.62
N GLY A 5 14.93 -19.03 2.89
CA GLY A 5 13.85 -18.20 3.44
C GLY A 5 12.45 -18.78 3.15
N SER A 6 11.43 -18.13 3.68
CA SER A 6 10.02 -18.46 3.44
C SER A 6 9.38 -17.40 2.55
N PHE A 7 8.64 -17.83 1.52
CA PHE A 7 8.01 -16.94 0.55
C PHE A 7 6.49 -17.10 0.56
N ILE A 8 5.76 -15.99 0.47
CA ILE A 8 4.30 -15.98 0.33
C ILE A 8 3.96 -15.34 -1.01
N PHE A 9 3.31 -16.13 -1.89
CA PHE A 9 2.84 -15.65 -3.18
C PHE A 9 1.37 -15.24 -3.09
N LYS A 10 1.07 -14.04 -3.61
CA LYS A 10 -0.28 -13.49 -3.67
C LYS A 10 -0.55 -12.99 -5.09
N HIS A 11 -1.76 -13.25 -5.60
CA HIS A 11 -2.16 -12.81 -6.93
C HIS A 11 -2.87 -11.46 -6.87
N ILE A 12 -2.49 -10.56 -7.78
CA ILE A 12 -3.20 -9.31 -8.03
C ILE A 12 -3.56 -9.21 -9.51
N LYS A 13 -4.59 -8.43 -9.84
CA LYS A 13 -4.94 -8.16 -11.24
C LYS A 13 -3.77 -7.46 -11.94
N LYS A 14 -3.48 -7.85 -13.19
CA LYS A 14 -2.39 -7.26 -14.00
C LYS A 14 -2.50 -5.73 -14.12
N ALA A 15 -3.72 -5.21 -14.24
CA ALA A 15 -3.99 -3.77 -14.28
C ALA A 15 -3.54 -3.01 -13.00
N LEU A 16 -3.30 -3.71 -11.90
CA LEU A 16 -2.79 -3.13 -10.65
C LEU A 16 -1.26 -3.22 -10.56
N PHE A 17 -0.57 -3.90 -11.48
CA PHE A 17 0.86 -4.15 -11.41
C PHE A 17 1.68 -2.93 -11.90
N SER A 18 1.62 -1.84 -11.14
CA SER A 18 2.32 -0.58 -11.41
C SER A 18 2.91 0.03 -10.14
N SER A 19 3.66 1.12 -10.27
CA SER A 19 4.22 1.88 -9.13
C SER A 19 5.23 1.09 -8.29
N TYR A 20 6.24 0.59 -8.99
CA TYR A 20 7.42 -0.03 -8.39
C TYR A 20 8.64 0.83 -8.73
N GLN A 21 9.60 0.87 -7.81
CA GLN A 21 10.90 1.50 -7.99
C GLN A 21 11.99 0.44 -7.88
N ALA A 22 13.00 0.52 -8.74
CA ALA A 22 14.20 -0.29 -8.58
C ALA A 22 15.02 0.29 -7.44
N ILE A 23 15.38 -0.54 -6.47
CA ILE A 23 16.32 -0.20 -5.41
C ILE A 23 17.58 -1.04 -5.56
N ASP A 24 18.72 -0.43 -5.28
CA ASP A 24 20.00 -1.12 -5.16
C ASP A 24 20.03 -1.84 -3.80
N LEU A 25 20.37 -3.12 -3.81
CA LEU A 25 20.53 -3.95 -2.61
C LEU A 25 22.00 -4.12 -2.22
N GLY A 26 22.93 -3.55 -2.99
CA GLY A 26 24.36 -3.78 -2.88
C GLY A 26 24.81 -4.97 -3.73
N GLU A 27 26.13 -5.12 -3.87
CA GLU A 27 26.77 -6.27 -4.54
C GLU A 27 26.28 -6.51 -5.99
N GLY A 28 25.88 -5.45 -6.68
CA GLY A 28 25.37 -5.53 -8.06
C GLY A 28 23.95 -6.09 -8.17
N GLN A 29 23.24 -6.24 -7.05
CA GLN A 29 21.87 -6.71 -7.01
C GLN A 29 20.89 -5.54 -6.93
N SER A 30 19.77 -5.64 -7.64
CA SER A 30 18.67 -4.70 -7.52
C SER A 30 17.34 -5.44 -7.43
N ALA A 31 16.36 -4.80 -6.79
CA ALA A 31 15.01 -5.32 -6.67
C ALA A 31 13.97 -4.24 -6.90
N PHE A 32 12.83 -4.64 -7.49
CA PHE A 32 11.67 -3.77 -7.61
C PHE A 32 10.86 -3.80 -6.31
N ILE A 33 10.78 -2.65 -5.64
CA ILE A 33 9.96 -2.46 -4.45
C ILE A 33 8.78 -1.56 -4.77
N ALA A 34 7.61 -1.91 -4.26
CA ALA A 34 6.41 -1.08 -4.37
C ALA A 34 6.61 0.27 -3.68
N THR A 35 6.16 1.37 -4.28
CA THR A 35 6.10 2.65 -3.55
C THR A 35 5.20 2.52 -2.32
N PRO A 36 5.33 3.40 -1.30
CA PRO A 36 4.49 3.36 -0.10
C PRO A 36 2.99 3.30 -0.41
N GLU A 37 2.52 4.10 -1.37
CA GLU A 37 1.12 4.14 -1.81
C GLU A 37 0.70 2.82 -2.45
N LYS A 38 1.56 2.25 -3.29
CA LYS A 38 1.32 0.97 -3.95
C LYS A 38 1.31 -0.18 -2.94
N ALA A 39 2.22 -0.18 -1.97
CA ALA A 39 2.27 -1.16 -0.90
C ALA A 39 0.99 -1.13 -0.06
N LEU A 40 0.53 0.08 0.32
CA LEU A 40 -0.72 0.26 1.04
C LEU A 40 -1.93 -0.20 0.22
N MET A 41 -2.02 0.20 -1.04
CA MET A 41 -3.08 -0.30 -1.94
C MET A 41 -3.08 -1.83 -2.03
N ASN A 42 -1.90 -2.46 -2.13
CA ASN A 42 -1.77 -3.92 -2.18
C ASN A 42 -2.26 -4.59 -0.90
N LEU A 43 -1.88 -4.06 0.26
CA LEU A 43 -2.36 -4.54 1.56
C LEU A 43 -3.89 -4.48 1.62
N LEU A 44 -4.47 -3.34 1.24
CA LEU A 44 -5.92 -3.17 1.18
C LEU A 44 -6.57 -4.10 0.15
N TYR A 45 -5.92 -4.37 -0.98
CA TYR A 45 -6.48 -5.26 -1.99
C TYR A 45 -6.55 -6.70 -1.48
N LEU A 46 -5.46 -7.16 -0.86
CA LEU A 46 -5.27 -8.54 -0.41
C LEU A 46 -5.98 -8.87 0.90
N THR A 47 -6.33 -7.86 1.70
CA THR A 47 -6.96 -8.05 3.01
C THR A 47 -8.50 -7.94 2.91
N PRO A 48 -9.25 -8.99 3.25
CA PRO A 48 -10.71 -8.92 3.38
C PRO A 48 -11.11 -7.91 4.47
N GLY A 49 -12.19 -7.17 4.26
CA GLY A 49 -12.67 -6.19 5.26
C GLY A 49 -11.74 -5.00 5.51
N SER A 50 -10.70 -4.82 4.70
CA SER A 50 -9.69 -3.76 4.85
C SER A 50 -10.20 -2.33 4.73
N ASP A 51 -11.48 -2.14 4.40
CA ASP A 51 -12.11 -0.86 4.42
C ASP A 51 -12.71 -0.53 5.79
N ASN A 52 -12.83 -1.48 6.72
CA ASN A 52 -13.31 -1.25 8.08
C ASN A 52 -12.50 -0.13 8.77
N PRO A 53 -13.15 0.93 9.32
CA PRO A 53 -12.47 1.98 10.07
C PRO A 53 -11.56 1.47 11.20
N ASP A 54 -11.96 0.43 11.93
CA ASP A 54 -11.19 -0.09 13.07
C ASP A 54 -9.89 -0.74 12.59
N TYR A 55 -9.98 -1.57 11.55
CA TYR A 55 -8.80 -2.14 10.88
C TYR A 55 -7.84 -1.04 10.39
N LEU A 56 -8.38 0.02 9.79
CA LEU A 56 -7.55 1.12 9.27
C LEU A 56 -6.86 1.91 10.39
N ARG A 57 -7.47 2.04 11.57
CA ARG A 57 -6.82 2.65 12.75
C ARG A 57 -5.69 1.79 13.28
N GLU A 58 -5.84 0.47 13.25
CA GLU A 58 -4.80 -0.48 13.68
C GLU A 58 -3.54 -0.44 12.81
N LEU A 59 -3.63 0.07 11.57
CA LEU A 59 -2.47 0.23 10.67
C LEU A 59 -1.46 1.27 11.18
N ARG A 60 -1.82 2.13 12.15
CA ARG A 60 -0.93 3.15 12.76
C ARG A 60 -0.14 3.93 11.70
N LEU A 61 -0.84 4.49 10.72
CA LEU A 61 -0.27 5.25 9.60
C LEU A 61 0.24 6.63 10.07
N GLN A 62 1.29 6.65 10.90
CA GLN A 62 1.85 7.84 11.53
C GLN A 62 2.93 8.53 10.66
N ASN A 63 3.43 7.85 9.63
CA ASN A 63 4.49 8.37 8.75
C ASN A 63 3.90 9.14 7.56
N SER A 64 3.22 10.26 7.83
CA SER A 64 2.59 11.11 6.79
C SER A 64 3.60 11.64 5.76
N GLU A 65 4.84 11.90 6.16
CA GLU A 65 5.91 12.37 5.27
C GLU A 65 6.25 11.39 4.13
N THR A 66 5.98 10.09 4.34
CA THR A 66 6.31 9.04 3.38
C THR A 66 5.15 8.61 2.50
N LEU A 67 3.93 9.06 2.81
CA LEU A 67 2.71 8.59 2.16
C LEU A 67 1.98 9.76 1.48
N ASN A 68 2.02 9.79 0.15
CA ASN A 68 1.28 10.78 -0.62
C ASN A 68 -0.17 10.30 -0.83
N THR A 69 -1.11 10.90 -0.09
CA THR A 69 -2.53 10.54 -0.18
C THR A 69 -3.16 10.87 -1.53
N GLY A 70 -2.61 11.82 -2.29
CA GLY A 70 -3.03 12.13 -3.65
C GLY A 70 -2.68 11.00 -4.62
N LEU A 71 -1.43 10.56 -4.62
CA LEU A 71 -0.96 9.42 -5.42
C LEU A 71 -1.69 8.12 -5.04
N LEU A 72 -1.93 7.89 -3.75
CA LEU A 72 -2.75 6.76 -3.29
C LEU A 72 -4.14 6.78 -3.93
N MET A 73 -4.81 7.94 -3.92
CA MET A 73 -6.13 8.11 -4.53
C MET A 73 -6.12 7.84 -6.03
N GLU A 74 -5.12 8.32 -6.76
CA GLU A 74 -4.97 8.02 -8.19
C GLU A 74 -4.77 6.53 -8.48
N LEU A 75 -4.02 5.83 -7.62
CA LEU A 75 -3.80 4.38 -7.76
C LEU A 75 -5.09 3.59 -7.51
N VAL A 76 -5.83 3.93 -6.45
CA VAL A 76 -7.09 3.25 -6.18
C VAL A 76 -8.18 3.59 -7.19
N ASP A 77 -8.18 4.78 -7.79
CA ASP A 77 -9.11 5.13 -8.86
C ASP A 77 -8.87 4.29 -10.11
N ARG A 78 -7.61 4.10 -10.51
CA ARG A 78 -7.22 3.19 -11.60
C ARG A 78 -7.63 1.73 -11.34
N SER A 79 -7.78 1.34 -10.07
CA SER A 79 -8.19 -0.02 -9.71
C SER A 79 -9.66 -0.35 -10.03
N GLY A 80 -10.52 0.67 -10.16
CA GLY A 80 -11.97 0.51 -10.31
C GLY A 80 -12.67 -0.11 -9.08
N SER A 81 -11.96 -0.37 -7.99
CA SER A 81 -12.52 -1.06 -6.81
C SER A 81 -13.18 -0.08 -5.84
N ARG A 82 -14.51 -0.22 -5.67
CA ARG A 82 -15.28 0.55 -4.68
C ARG A 82 -14.75 0.36 -3.25
N LYS A 83 -14.27 -0.85 -2.91
CA LYS A 83 -13.67 -1.16 -1.60
C LYS A 83 -12.39 -0.33 -1.39
N LEU A 84 -11.48 -0.38 -2.36
CA LEU A 84 -10.20 0.33 -2.28
C LEU A 84 -10.40 1.84 -2.20
N LYS A 85 -11.32 2.38 -3.01
CA LYS A 85 -11.66 3.81 -2.97
C LYS A 85 -12.24 4.23 -1.61
N ARG A 86 -13.09 3.40 -1.00
CA ARG A 86 -13.62 3.66 0.35
C ARG A 86 -12.51 3.65 1.41
N ALA A 87 -11.63 2.66 1.37
CA ALA A 87 -10.51 2.56 2.31
C ALA A 87 -9.54 3.75 2.19
N ALA A 88 -9.13 4.12 0.96
CA ALA A 88 -8.22 5.24 0.73
C ALA A 88 -8.80 6.58 1.19
N ARG A 89 -10.10 6.83 0.98
CA ARG A 89 -10.77 8.04 1.51
C ARG A 89 -10.74 8.10 3.04
N ARG A 90 -10.97 6.96 3.72
CA ARG A 90 -10.93 6.87 5.18
C ARG A 90 -9.51 7.15 5.69
N ILE A 91 -8.49 6.56 5.05
CA ILE A 91 -7.08 6.83 5.36
C ILE A 91 -6.76 8.31 5.21
N LYS A 92 -7.15 8.94 4.08
CA LYS A 92 -6.92 10.36 3.85
C LYS A 92 -7.54 11.23 4.96
N ALA A 93 -8.77 10.92 5.37
CA ALA A 93 -9.44 11.63 6.47
C ALA A 93 -8.68 11.47 7.80
N PHE A 94 -8.30 10.24 8.17
CA PHE A 94 -7.53 9.98 9.39
C PHE A 94 -6.19 10.69 9.42
N MET A 95 -5.48 10.75 8.29
CA MET A 95 -4.19 11.44 8.23
C MET A 95 -4.35 12.95 8.42
N SER A 96 -5.38 13.56 7.83
CA SER A 96 -5.67 14.98 8.04
C SER A 96 -6.07 15.31 9.49
N GLU A 97 -6.74 14.40 10.20
CA GLU A 97 -7.05 14.56 11.63
C GLU A 97 -5.80 14.49 12.51
N LEU A 98 -4.85 13.61 12.17
CA LEU A 98 -3.57 13.47 12.88
C LEU A 98 -2.65 14.68 12.69
N GLU A 99 -2.64 15.29 11.50
CA GLU A 99 -1.85 16.51 11.22
C GLU A 99 -2.42 17.76 11.92
N ALA A 100 -3.70 17.73 12.30
CA ALA A 100 -4.38 18.84 12.96
C ALA A 100 -4.35 18.77 14.49
N SER A 101 -3.78 17.70 15.06
CA SER A 101 -3.67 17.44 16.52
C SER A 101 -2.25 17.68 17.02
#